data_AF-A0A927M004-F1
#
_entry.id   AF-A0A927M004-F1
#
_cell.length_a   1.000
_cell.length_b   1.000
_cell.length_c   1.000
_cell.angle_alpha   90.00
_cell.angle_beta   90.00
_cell.angle_gamma   90.00
#
_symmetry.space_group_name_H-M   'P 1'
#
loop_
_entity.id
_entity.type
_entity.pdbx_description
1 polymer ?
#
loop_
_entity_poly.entity_id
_entity_poly.type
_entity_poly.pdbx_seq_one_letter_code
_entity_poly.pdbx_strand_id
1 'polypeptide(L)'
;MMRRRLLGGLLAACLAVSMVVGAPAKPAKAVDASFWINVAVSVAGSLFGGGGGGGVSPAQLERAKREILGAINQSQQEILAHIDGIAAADVRACARSNTLLMPNIDQMDIFTLSVFLDSSLNCATLSSAYFDAVQDLGAADHIARVMGEIYAIAMVTFAKFGFDSTPLLDDLIASYEAVLNRIKPWCGHSYGTIWDPEFAWVTEHTYACRAHTGDVESWTELQAGSQTMNPIDYAFVETNVMRNTVRPSVLRELPRLKQIRANA
;
A
#
# COMPACT_ATOMS: atom_id res chain seq x y z
N MET A 1 -29.58 -68.60 -36.31
CA MET A 1 -28.17 -68.95 -36.63
C MET A 1 -27.26 -68.16 -35.72
N MET A 2 -26.49 -68.89 -34.92
CA MET A 2 -25.48 -68.42 -33.97
C MET A 2 -24.22 -67.85 -34.67
N ARG A 3 -23.48 -67.06 -33.87
CA ARG A 3 -22.01 -67.08 -33.65
C ARG A 3 -21.16 -65.92 -34.21
N ARG A 4 -20.52 -65.26 -33.22
CA ARG A 4 -19.16 -64.68 -33.20
C ARG A 4 -19.01 -63.38 -34.00
N ARG A 5 -18.54 -62.28 -33.40
CA ARG A 5 -17.25 -62.18 -32.70
C ARG A 5 -17.30 -61.20 -31.51
N LEU A 6 -16.75 -61.67 -30.39
CA LEU A 6 -16.30 -60.90 -29.24
C LEU A 6 -14.81 -60.57 -29.42
N LEU A 7 -14.38 -59.52 -28.69
CA LEU A 7 -13.03 -59.25 -28.14
C LEU A 7 -12.21 -58.10 -28.78
N GLY A 8 -11.91 -57.14 -27.90
CA GLY A 8 -10.82 -56.14 -28.00
C GLY A 8 -11.35 -54.71 -28.15
N GLY A 9 -11.24 -53.81 -27.17
CA GLY A 9 -10.52 -53.87 -25.91
C GLY A 9 -10.67 -52.57 -25.11
N LEU A 10 -10.32 -52.69 -23.82
CA LEU A 10 -9.60 -51.72 -23.00
C LEU A 10 -10.22 -50.35 -22.66
N LEU A 11 -10.68 -50.27 -21.41
CA LEU A 11 -10.25 -49.31 -20.37
C LEU A 11 -10.18 -47.82 -20.74
N ALA A 12 -11.20 -47.08 -20.30
CA ALA A 12 -11.04 -45.72 -19.82
C ALA A 12 -12.01 -45.50 -18.65
N ALA A 13 -11.63 -46.00 -17.48
CA ALA A 13 -12.21 -45.55 -16.22
C ALA A 13 -11.71 -44.12 -15.99
N CYS A 14 -12.52 -43.13 -16.37
CA CYS A 14 -12.30 -41.75 -15.96
C CYS A 14 -12.51 -41.66 -14.45
N LEU A 15 -11.44 -41.88 -13.69
CA LEU A 15 -11.32 -41.40 -12.32
C LEU A 15 -11.48 -39.88 -12.38
N ALA A 16 -12.64 -39.39 -11.97
CA ALA A 16 -12.83 -37.99 -11.63
C ALA A 16 -11.96 -37.70 -10.40
N VAL A 17 -10.69 -37.36 -10.64
CA VAL A 17 -9.88 -36.67 -9.66
C VAL A 17 -10.50 -35.28 -9.53
N SER A 18 -11.42 -35.13 -8.57
CA SER A 18 -11.75 -33.83 -8.03
C SER A 18 -10.46 -33.29 -7.44
N MET A 19 -9.71 -32.50 -8.23
CA MET A 19 -8.71 -31.62 -7.67
C MET A 19 -9.49 -30.72 -6.74
N VAL A 20 -9.42 -31.01 -5.44
CA VAL A 20 -9.61 -30.00 -4.42
C VAL A 20 -8.42 -29.06 -4.66
N VAL A 21 -8.61 -28.14 -5.60
CA VAL A 21 -7.81 -26.94 -5.68
C VAL A 21 -8.04 -26.32 -4.32
N GLY A 22 -7.08 -26.49 -3.41
CA GLY A 22 -7.11 -25.82 -2.13
C GLY A 22 -7.42 -24.38 -2.45
N ALA A 23 -8.61 -23.92 -2.07
CA ALA A 23 -8.95 -22.52 -2.24
C ALA A 23 -7.76 -21.77 -1.64
N PRO A 24 -7.09 -20.88 -2.40
CA PRO A 24 -6.00 -20.11 -1.84
C PRO A 24 -6.56 -19.51 -0.56
N ALA A 25 -5.89 -19.79 0.57
CA ALA A 25 -6.30 -19.26 1.85
C ALA A 25 -6.60 -17.78 1.61
N LYS A 26 -7.87 -17.37 1.75
CA LYS A 26 -8.22 -15.96 1.54
C LYS A 26 -7.28 -15.20 2.46
N PRO A 27 -6.41 -14.32 1.94
CA PRO A 27 -5.47 -13.61 2.79
C PRO A 27 -6.29 -12.98 3.90
N ALA A 28 -5.87 -13.24 5.15
CA ALA A 28 -6.47 -12.59 6.32
C ALA A 28 -6.56 -11.11 5.96
N LYS A 29 -7.76 -10.52 6.08
CA LYS A 29 -8.04 -9.15 5.62
C LYS A 29 -6.86 -8.27 6.03
N ALA A 30 -6.02 -7.91 5.06
CA ALA A 30 -4.93 -7.00 5.30
C ALA A 30 -5.59 -5.76 5.90
N VAL A 31 -5.19 -5.37 7.10
CA VAL A 31 -5.58 -4.06 7.59
C VAL A 31 -5.22 -3.07 6.51
N ASP A 32 -6.19 -2.19 6.29
CA ASP A 32 -6.16 -1.22 5.23
C ASP A 32 -4.81 -0.50 5.30
N ALA A 33 -4.06 -0.53 4.19
CA ALA A 33 -2.80 0.19 4.05
C ALA A 33 -2.93 1.68 4.43
N SER A 34 -4.16 2.21 4.44
CA SER A 34 -4.49 3.53 4.97
C SER A 34 -4.13 3.74 6.43
N PHE A 35 -4.06 2.70 7.25
CA PHE A 35 -3.91 2.85 8.70
C PHE A 35 -2.66 3.63 9.10
N TRP A 36 -1.48 3.17 8.72
CA TRP A 36 -0.22 3.82 9.10
C TRP A 36 0.01 5.15 8.38
N ILE A 37 -0.54 5.30 7.18
CA ILE A 37 -0.53 6.56 6.45
C ILE A 37 -1.37 7.60 7.22
N ASN A 38 -2.56 7.21 7.72
CA ASN A 38 -3.40 8.05 8.55
C ASN A 38 -2.72 8.43 9.86
N VAL A 39 -1.97 7.50 10.48
CA VAL A 39 -1.18 7.79 11.69
C VAL A 39 -0.11 8.84 11.39
N ALA A 40 0.61 8.70 10.28
CA ALA A 40 1.61 9.68 9.87
C ALA A 40 1.00 11.07 9.64
N VAL A 41 -0.17 11.14 8.99
CA VAL A 41 -0.92 12.39 8.79
C VAL A 41 -1.39 12.98 10.12
N SER A 42 -1.88 12.15 11.04
CA SER A 42 -2.32 12.59 12.36
C SER A 42 -1.16 13.14 13.19
N VAL A 43 -0.03 12.44 13.18
CA VAL A 43 1.20 12.84 13.87
C VAL A 43 1.73 14.15 13.31
N ALA A 44 1.81 14.26 11.97
CA ALA A 44 2.17 15.51 11.31
C ALA A 44 1.18 16.63 11.69
N GLY A 45 -0.12 16.37 11.66
CA GLY A 45 -1.13 17.34 12.08
C GLY A 45 -0.99 17.76 13.55
N SER A 46 -0.65 16.83 14.43
CA SER A 46 -0.41 17.08 15.85
C SER A 46 0.84 17.94 16.08
N LEU A 47 1.94 17.61 15.41
CA LEU A 47 3.22 18.31 15.56
C LEU A 47 3.22 19.69 14.88
N PHE A 48 2.59 19.83 13.71
CA PHE A 48 2.69 21.02 12.87
C PHE A 48 1.41 21.86 12.77
N GLY A 49 0.24 21.36 13.18
CA GLY A 49 -1.05 22.04 13.04
C GLY A 49 -1.29 23.27 13.93
N GLY A 50 -0.28 23.72 14.68
CA GLY A 50 -0.37 24.83 15.65
C GLY A 50 -0.14 26.24 15.08
N GLY A 51 0.27 26.38 13.82
CA GLY A 51 0.35 27.67 13.10
C GLY A 51 1.29 28.72 13.69
N GLY A 52 2.24 28.34 14.54
CA GLY A 52 3.21 29.26 15.13
C GLY A 52 4.60 28.65 15.07
N GLY A 53 5.51 29.30 14.35
CA GLY A 53 6.91 28.88 14.12
C GLY A 53 7.80 28.84 15.36
N GLY A 54 7.31 28.25 16.45
CA GLY A 54 7.91 28.18 17.78
C GLY A 54 7.90 26.77 18.33
N GLY A 55 8.39 25.80 17.55
CA GLY A 55 8.65 24.43 18.00
C GLY A 55 7.43 23.61 18.39
N VAL A 56 7.67 22.33 18.70
CA VAL A 56 6.63 21.40 19.15
C VAL A 56 6.35 21.60 20.63
N SER A 57 5.12 21.97 20.99
CA SER A 57 4.73 22.06 22.40
C SER A 57 4.60 20.68 23.05
N PRO A 58 4.76 20.56 24.38
CA PRO A 58 4.58 19.29 25.10
C PRO A 58 3.20 18.66 24.84
N ALA A 59 2.14 19.46 24.72
CA ALA A 59 0.79 18.97 24.46
C ALA A 59 0.65 18.37 23.04
N GLN A 60 1.33 18.95 22.04
CA GLN A 60 1.37 18.42 20.67
C GLN A 60 2.13 17.09 20.62
N LEU A 61 3.27 17.03 21.31
CA LEU A 61 4.07 15.82 21.41
C LEU A 61 3.28 14.66 22.05
N GLU A 62 2.58 14.93 23.16
CA GLU A 62 1.76 13.91 23.83
C GLU A 62 0.58 13.44 22.97
N ARG A 63 0.00 14.31 22.13
CA ARG A 63 -1.03 13.88 21.16
C ARG A 63 -0.45 12.93 20.12
N ALA A 64 0.66 13.32 19.48
CA ALA A 64 1.32 12.49 18.48
C ALA A 64 1.74 11.13 19.03
N LYS A 65 2.29 11.09 20.25
CA LYS A 65 2.63 9.83 20.93
C LYS A 65 1.43 8.92 21.13
N ARG A 66 0.29 9.45 21.58
CA ARG A 66 -0.93 8.66 21.77
C ARG A 66 -1.45 8.08 20.46
N GLU A 67 -1.35 8.81 19.36
CA GLU A 67 -1.73 8.32 18.03
C GLU A 67 -0.85 7.13 17.61
N ILE A 68 0.47 7.25 17.78
CA ILE A 68 1.42 6.16 17.50
C ILE A 68 1.13 4.95 18.40
N LEU A 69 0.96 5.14 19.71
CA LEU A 69 0.72 4.03 20.64
C LEU A 69 -0.62 3.33 20.40
N GLY A 70 -1.66 4.10 20.08
CA GLY A 70 -2.94 3.55 19.64
C GLY A 70 -2.77 2.69 18.38
N ALA A 71 -1.90 3.13 17.48
CA ALA A 71 -1.63 2.42 16.24
C ALA A 71 -0.81 1.15 16.39
N ILE A 72 0.23 1.20 17.22
CA ILE A 72 1.06 0.05 17.58
C ILE A 72 0.23 -1.09 18.14
N ASN A 73 -0.71 -0.78 19.04
CA ASN A 73 -1.56 -1.80 19.67
C ASN A 73 -2.48 -2.51 18.66
N GLN A 74 -2.83 -1.86 17.55
CA GLN A 74 -3.69 -2.44 16.51
C GLN A 74 -2.89 -3.27 15.49
N SER A 75 -1.61 -2.94 15.28
CA SER A 75 -0.80 -3.42 14.15
C SER A 75 0.20 -4.54 14.47
N GLN A 76 0.41 -4.89 15.76
CA GLN A 76 1.42 -5.88 16.17
C GLN A 76 1.31 -7.25 15.46
N GLN A 77 0.11 -7.68 15.07
CA GLN A 77 -0.10 -8.94 14.36
C GLN A 77 0.11 -8.83 12.84
N GLU A 78 -0.10 -7.65 12.26
CA GLU A 78 -0.02 -7.40 10.81
C GLU A 78 1.39 -7.12 10.33
N ILE A 79 2.16 -6.35 11.11
CA ILE A 79 3.59 -6.18 10.88
C ILE A 79 4.22 -7.56 10.74
N LEU A 80 3.72 -8.59 11.46
CA LEU A 80 4.24 -9.94 11.42
C LEU A 80 3.81 -10.80 10.22
N ALA A 81 2.72 -10.45 9.52
CA ALA A 81 2.05 -11.41 8.65
C ALA A 81 2.69 -11.54 7.26
N HIS A 82 2.99 -10.47 6.53
CA HIS A 82 3.29 -10.58 5.09
C HIS A 82 4.36 -9.60 4.63
N ILE A 83 5.62 -10.02 4.65
CA ILE A 83 6.70 -9.37 3.92
C ILE A 83 7.64 -10.46 3.39
N ASP A 84 7.62 -10.66 2.08
CA ASP A 84 8.55 -11.54 1.39
C ASP A 84 9.68 -10.69 0.78
N GLY A 85 10.92 -10.96 1.19
CA GLY A 85 12.12 -10.28 0.68
C GLY A 85 13.01 -9.70 1.77
N ILE A 86 14.32 -9.89 1.63
CA ILE A 86 15.33 -9.49 2.63
C ILE A 86 15.26 -7.99 2.95
N ALA A 87 15.19 -7.14 1.92
CA ALA A 87 15.15 -5.69 2.10
C ALA A 87 13.91 -5.22 2.90
N ALA A 88 12.75 -5.79 2.62
CA ALA A 88 11.53 -5.44 3.33
C ALA A 88 11.50 -6.04 4.75
N ALA A 89 12.16 -7.18 4.97
CA ALA A 89 12.35 -7.76 6.30
C ALA A 89 13.20 -6.84 7.21
N ASP A 90 14.25 -6.22 6.68
CA ASP A 90 15.09 -5.27 7.44
C ASP A 90 14.30 -4.03 7.86
N VAL A 91 13.56 -3.41 6.92
CA VAL A 91 12.68 -2.26 7.22
C VAL A 91 11.67 -2.62 8.30
N ARG A 92 11.08 -3.81 8.22
CA ARG A 92 10.11 -4.29 9.22
C ARG A 92 10.73 -4.60 10.56
N ALA A 93 11.90 -5.21 10.61
CA ALA A 93 12.61 -5.45 11.85
C ALA A 93 12.90 -4.12 12.56
N CYS A 94 13.32 -3.13 11.78
CA CYS A 94 13.57 -1.79 12.27
C CYS A 94 12.29 -1.06 12.73
N ALA A 95 11.22 -1.10 11.94
CA ALA A 95 9.91 -0.54 12.32
C ALA A 95 9.41 -1.15 13.63
N ARG A 96 9.45 -2.49 13.74
CA ARG A 96 9.06 -3.23 14.95
C ARG A 96 9.90 -2.83 16.15
N SER A 97 11.22 -2.75 16.00
CA SER A 97 12.13 -2.34 17.09
C SER A 97 11.75 -0.95 17.60
N ASN A 98 11.55 0.00 16.68
CA ASN A 98 11.18 1.37 17.03
C ASN A 98 9.82 1.43 17.73
N THR A 99 8.85 0.69 17.22
CA THR A 99 7.52 0.55 17.80
C THR A 99 7.52 -0.06 19.20
N LEU A 100 8.37 -1.05 19.48
CA LEU A 100 8.49 -1.63 20.83
C LEU A 100 9.11 -0.66 21.85
N LEU A 101 9.99 0.24 21.40
CA LEU A 101 10.66 1.21 22.27
C LEU A 101 9.82 2.46 22.51
N MET A 102 8.97 2.85 21.54
CA MET A 102 8.17 4.07 21.57
C MET A 102 7.33 4.28 22.85
N PRO A 103 6.67 3.28 23.45
CA PRO A 103 5.94 3.44 24.72
C PRO A 103 6.80 3.94 25.89
N ASN A 104 8.11 3.71 25.84
CA ASN A 104 9.03 4.04 26.92
C ASN A 104 9.77 5.36 26.70
N ILE A 105 9.46 6.13 25.65
CA ILE A 105 10.23 7.31 25.24
C ILE A 105 10.37 8.39 26.34
N ASP A 106 9.41 8.52 27.26
CA ASP A 106 9.52 9.50 28.37
C ASP A 106 10.40 9.03 29.52
N GLN A 107 10.64 7.72 29.62
CA GLN A 107 11.46 7.12 30.67
C GLN A 107 12.92 6.98 30.22
N MET A 108 13.19 7.22 28.93
CA MET A 108 14.55 7.23 28.39
C MET A 108 15.31 8.44 28.93
N ASP A 109 16.49 8.19 29.49
CA ASP A 109 17.46 9.25 29.72
C ASP A 109 17.99 9.80 28.39
N ILE A 110 18.75 10.90 28.45
CA ILE A 110 19.24 11.59 27.24
C ILE A 110 20.14 10.72 26.34
N PHE A 111 20.91 9.79 26.91
CA PHE A 111 21.75 8.87 26.13
C PHE A 111 20.91 7.78 25.48
N THR A 112 19.95 7.21 26.21
CA THR A 112 19.02 6.23 25.63
C THR A 112 18.18 6.86 24.52
N LEU A 113 17.72 8.10 24.73
CA LEU A 113 16.94 8.84 23.73
C LEU A 113 17.77 9.18 22.49
N SER A 114 19.07 9.50 22.62
CA SER A 114 19.92 9.79 21.46
C SER A 114 20.18 8.54 20.60
N VAL A 115 20.36 7.37 21.23
CA VAL A 115 20.45 6.09 20.53
C VAL A 115 19.14 5.75 19.83
N PHE A 116 18.01 5.98 20.49
CA PHE A 116 16.69 5.76 19.90
C PHE A 116 16.43 6.71 18.72
N LEU A 117 16.82 7.98 18.85
CA LEU A 117 16.78 8.97 17.78
C LEU A 117 17.55 8.49 16.55
N ASP A 118 18.82 8.10 16.71
CA ASP A 118 19.66 7.59 15.63
C ASP A 118 19.04 6.35 14.97
N SER A 119 18.55 5.41 15.78
CA SER A 119 17.87 4.21 15.27
C SER A 119 16.63 4.54 14.46
N SER A 120 15.79 5.47 14.93
CA SER A 120 14.55 5.87 14.24
C SER A 120 14.83 6.60 12.93
N LEU A 121 15.86 7.46 12.89
CA LEU A 121 16.28 8.18 11.70
C LEU A 121 16.85 7.23 10.65
N ASN A 122 17.77 6.36 11.05
CA ASN A 122 18.34 5.34 10.17
C ASN A 122 17.25 4.45 9.60
N CYS A 123 16.22 4.13 10.39
CA CYS A 123 15.04 3.40 9.93
C CYS A 123 14.31 4.12 8.79
N ALA A 124 14.03 5.41 8.98
CA ALA A 124 13.31 6.23 8.01
C ALA A 124 14.10 6.31 6.70
N THR A 125 15.39 6.64 6.78
CA THR A 125 16.29 6.71 5.63
C THR A 125 16.41 5.37 4.90
N LEU A 126 16.59 4.26 5.64
CA LEU A 126 16.66 2.93 5.04
C LEU A 126 15.34 2.54 4.36
N SER A 127 14.19 2.90 4.93
CA SER A 127 12.89 2.59 4.32
C SER A 127 12.75 3.23 2.93
N SER A 128 13.15 4.49 2.78
CA SER A 128 13.14 5.20 1.49
C SER A 128 14.17 4.61 0.52
N ALA A 129 15.40 4.38 0.99
CA ALA A 129 16.45 3.79 0.16
C ALA A 129 16.10 2.37 -0.35
N TYR A 130 15.52 1.51 0.50
CA TYR A 130 15.10 0.17 0.10
C TYR A 130 13.90 0.19 -0.83
N PHE A 131 12.94 1.10 -0.62
CA PHE A 131 11.84 1.29 -1.55
C PHE A 131 12.35 1.64 -2.95
N ASP A 132 13.35 2.52 -3.04
CA ASP A 132 13.96 2.89 -4.30
C ASP A 132 14.74 1.74 -4.95
N ALA A 133 15.46 0.96 -4.15
CA ALA A 133 16.32 -0.12 -4.63
C ALA A 133 15.57 -1.41 -5.03
N VAL A 134 14.43 -1.72 -4.41
CA VAL A 134 13.79 -3.04 -4.56
C VAL A 134 13.07 -3.18 -5.91
N GLN A 135 13.44 -4.17 -6.73
CA GLN A 135 12.85 -4.34 -8.05
C GLN A 135 11.42 -4.92 -8.00
N ASP A 136 11.13 -5.74 -7.01
CA ASP A 136 9.81 -6.33 -6.82
C ASP A 136 8.81 -5.28 -6.31
N LEU A 137 7.74 -5.06 -7.07
CA LEU A 137 6.72 -4.06 -6.73
C LEU A 137 5.86 -4.46 -5.52
N GLY A 138 5.71 -5.75 -5.23
CA GLY A 138 5.05 -6.21 -4.02
C GLY A 138 5.84 -5.85 -2.77
N ALA A 139 7.15 -6.11 -2.79
CA ALA A 139 8.06 -5.70 -1.72
C ALA A 139 8.10 -4.16 -1.57
N ALA A 140 8.12 -3.41 -2.68
CA ALA A 140 8.02 -1.95 -2.64
C ALA A 140 6.70 -1.49 -1.98
N ASP A 141 5.57 -2.10 -2.34
CA ASP A 141 4.26 -1.83 -1.73
C ASP A 141 4.27 -2.10 -0.22
N HIS A 142 4.87 -3.21 0.21
CA HIS A 142 5.02 -3.55 1.63
C HIS A 142 5.88 -2.55 2.41
N ILE A 143 7.02 -2.13 1.85
CA ILE A 143 7.87 -1.10 2.46
C ILE A 143 7.08 0.22 2.58
N ALA A 144 6.38 0.62 1.52
CA ALA A 144 5.60 1.85 1.51
C ALA A 144 4.48 1.88 2.56
N ARG A 145 3.88 0.73 2.88
CA ARG A 145 2.86 0.63 3.95
C ARG A 145 3.39 1.00 5.33
N VAL A 146 4.67 0.71 5.61
CA VAL A 146 5.29 0.98 6.92
C VAL A 146 6.07 2.29 6.97
N MET A 147 6.30 2.95 5.83
CA MET A 147 6.97 4.27 5.80
C MET A 147 6.29 5.28 6.72
N GLY A 148 4.95 5.37 6.68
CA GLY A 148 4.21 6.31 7.52
C GLY A 148 4.48 6.14 9.02
N GLU A 149 4.51 4.89 9.48
CA GLU A 149 4.84 4.54 10.87
C GLU A 149 6.25 4.98 11.24
N ILE A 150 7.23 4.60 10.41
CA ILE A 150 8.65 4.85 10.68
C ILE A 150 8.92 6.35 10.74
N TYR A 151 8.44 7.11 9.76
CA TYR A 151 8.61 8.56 9.74
C TYR A 151 7.86 9.24 10.90
N ALA A 152 6.67 8.75 11.28
CA ALA A 152 5.96 9.28 12.43
C ALA A 152 6.76 9.11 13.74
N ILE A 153 7.33 7.92 13.97
CA ILE A 153 8.18 7.66 15.14
C ILE A 153 9.43 8.54 15.12
N ALA A 154 10.09 8.66 13.96
CA ALA A 154 11.26 9.51 13.80
C ALA A 154 10.93 10.98 14.10
N MET A 155 9.83 11.51 13.58
CA MET A 155 9.39 12.90 13.84
C MET A 155 9.12 13.15 15.32
N VAL A 156 8.42 12.24 16.00
CA VAL A 156 8.15 12.38 17.44
C VAL A 156 9.43 12.30 18.26
N THR A 157 10.37 11.43 17.87
CA THR A 157 11.65 11.29 18.56
C THR A 157 12.53 12.53 18.36
N PHE A 158 12.58 13.08 17.14
CA PHE A 158 13.22 14.37 16.82
C PHE A 158 12.65 15.49 17.68
N ALA A 159 11.32 15.62 17.69
CA ALA A 159 10.63 16.65 18.47
C ALA A 159 10.87 16.49 19.98
N LYS A 160 10.87 15.26 20.51
CA LYS A 160 11.17 14.98 21.92
C LYS A 160 12.60 15.38 22.30
N PHE A 161 13.55 15.16 21.38
CA PHE A 161 14.94 15.57 21.56
C PHE A 161 15.14 17.10 21.43
N GLY A 162 14.14 17.82 20.91
CA GLY A 162 14.17 19.27 20.71
C GLY A 162 14.66 19.71 19.32
N PHE A 163 14.68 18.80 18.35
CA PHE A 163 15.05 19.10 16.97
C PHE A 163 13.83 19.43 16.10
N ASP A 164 14.08 20.17 15.03
CA ASP A 164 13.08 20.44 14.00
C ASP A 164 12.78 19.17 13.20
N SER A 165 11.50 18.81 13.10
CA SER A 165 11.03 17.62 12.39
C SER A 165 10.53 17.94 10.98
N THR A 166 10.58 19.21 10.55
CA THR A 166 10.16 19.65 9.21
C THR A 166 10.88 18.91 8.08
N PRO A 167 12.21 18.67 8.13
CA PRO A 167 12.89 17.90 7.08
C PRO A 167 12.38 16.46 6.95
N LEU A 168 12.00 15.82 8.06
CA LEU A 168 11.43 14.47 8.05
C LEU A 168 10.03 14.44 7.42
N LEU A 169 9.24 15.51 7.60
CA LEU A 169 7.95 15.65 6.92
C LEU A 169 8.14 15.83 5.41
N ASP A 170 9.12 16.65 5.01
CA ASP A 170 9.46 16.86 3.59
C ASP A 170 9.92 15.53 2.94
N ASP A 171 10.77 14.77 3.62
CA ASP A 171 11.23 13.44 3.15
C ASP A 171 10.09 12.41 3.05
N LEU A 172 9.13 12.43 3.99
CA LEU A 172 7.95 11.57 3.93
C LEU A 172 7.06 11.94 2.72
N ILE A 173 6.84 13.24 2.48
CA ILE A 173 6.08 13.72 1.32
C ILE A 173 6.76 13.26 0.02
N ALA A 174 8.07 13.45 -0.10
CA ALA A 174 8.84 13.01 -1.26
C ALA A 174 8.77 11.48 -1.45
N SER A 175 8.87 10.71 -0.36
CA SER A 175 8.76 9.25 -0.40
C SER A 175 7.38 8.81 -0.89
N TYR A 176 6.30 9.45 -0.43
CA TYR A 176 4.95 9.16 -0.92
C TYR A 176 4.71 9.58 -2.38
N GLU A 177 5.33 10.65 -2.85
CA GLU A 177 5.34 10.97 -4.29
C GLU A 177 6.05 9.88 -5.09
N ALA A 178 7.19 9.37 -4.61
CA ALA A 178 7.89 8.25 -5.22
C ALA A 178 7.01 6.98 -5.25
N VAL A 179 6.25 6.72 -4.19
CA VAL A 179 5.26 5.63 -4.13
C VAL A 179 4.22 5.77 -5.23
N LEU A 180 3.64 6.96 -5.42
CA LEU A 180 2.67 7.21 -6.48
C LEU A 180 3.27 7.10 -7.89
N ASN A 181 4.55 7.40 -8.07
CA ASN A 181 5.19 7.28 -9.37
C ASN A 181 5.56 5.82 -9.72
N ARG A 182 5.96 5.04 -8.71
CA ARG A 182 6.42 3.65 -8.88
C ARG A 182 5.28 2.64 -8.84
N ILE A 183 4.37 2.74 -7.88
CA ILE A 183 3.26 1.80 -7.67
C ILE A 183 2.06 2.23 -8.49
N LYS A 184 2.13 2.05 -9.82
CA LYS A 184 1.04 2.33 -10.77
C LYS A 184 0.56 1.05 -11.46
N PRO A 185 -0.72 0.95 -11.85
CA PRO A 185 -1.18 -0.19 -12.63
C PRO A 185 -0.57 -0.17 -14.05
N TRP A 186 -0.47 -1.35 -14.65
CA TRP A 186 -0.23 -1.49 -16.08
C TRP A 186 -1.57 -1.49 -16.81
N CYS A 187 -1.81 -0.48 -17.66
CA CYS A 187 -3.07 -0.32 -18.37
C CYS A 187 -2.87 -0.36 -19.88
N GLY A 188 -3.87 -0.88 -20.60
CA GLY A 188 -3.86 -0.96 -22.05
C GLY A 188 -5.26 -0.89 -22.64
N HIS A 189 -5.31 -0.46 -23.91
CA HIS A 189 -6.51 -0.49 -24.73
C HIS A 189 -6.47 -1.65 -25.70
N SER A 190 -7.60 -2.32 -25.86
CA SER A 190 -7.84 -3.27 -26.94
C SER A 190 -9.10 -2.89 -27.70
N TYR A 191 -9.07 -3.12 -29.01
CA TYR A 191 -10.16 -2.78 -29.92
C TYR A 191 -10.64 -4.05 -30.61
N GLY A 192 -11.95 -4.22 -30.69
CA GLY A 192 -12.61 -5.30 -31.41
C GLY A 192 -13.74 -4.76 -32.28
N THR A 193 -14.16 -5.54 -33.27
CA THR A 193 -15.42 -5.26 -33.99
C THR A 193 -16.34 -6.46 -33.85
N ILE A 194 -17.59 -6.19 -33.52
CA ILE A 194 -18.63 -7.19 -33.30
C ILE A 194 -19.77 -6.87 -34.26
N TRP A 195 -20.33 -7.90 -34.88
CA TRP A 195 -21.55 -7.75 -35.66
C TRP A 195 -22.76 -7.85 -34.74
N ASP A 196 -23.55 -6.79 -34.67
CA ASP A 196 -24.82 -6.70 -33.96
C ASP A 196 -25.98 -6.62 -34.97
N PRO A 197 -27.02 -7.47 -34.87
CA PRO A 197 -28.15 -7.45 -35.81
C PRO A 197 -28.96 -6.14 -35.82
N GLU A 198 -28.97 -5.39 -34.73
CA GLU A 198 -29.70 -4.13 -34.55
C GLU A 198 -28.87 -2.92 -35.01
N PHE A 199 -27.56 -2.95 -34.77
CA PHE A 199 -26.66 -1.81 -35.00
C PHE A 199 -25.63 -2.01 -36.12
N ALA A 200 -25.66 -3.15 -36.82
CA ALA A 200 -24.63 -3.58 -37.77
C ALA A 200 -23.24 -3.74 -37.11
N TRP A 201 -22.16 -3.24 -37.71
CA TRP A 201 -20.83 -3.32 -37.10
C TRP A 201 -20.69 -2.34 -35.94
N VAL A 202 -20.43 -2.88 -34.75
CA VAL A 202 -20.15 -2.13 -33.51
C VAL A 202 -18.66 -2.29 -33.18
N THR A 203 -17.99 -1.20 -32.84
CA THR A 203 -16.61 -1.23 -32.33
C THR A 203 -16.64 -1.36 -30.81
N GLU A 204 -15.93 -2.37 -30.29
CA GLU A 204 -15.72 -2.57 -28.87
C GLU A 204 -14.39 -1.95 -28.46
N HIS A 205 -14.43 -1.03 -27.51
CA HIS A 205 -13.28 -0.38 -26.90
C HIS A 205 -13.15 -0.89 -25.47
N THR A 206 -12.15 -1.73 -25.21
CA THR A 206 -11.89 -2.23 -23.85
C THR A 206 -10.65 -1.57 -23.29
N TYR A 207 -10.79 -0.95 -22.13
CA TYR A 207 -9.68 -0.45 -21.31
C TYR A 207 -9.50 -1.37 -20.11
N ALA A 208 -8.33 -1.98 -19.98
CA ALA A 208 -8.03 -2.91 -18.91
C ALA A 208 -6.74 -2.50 -18.19
N CYS A 209 -6.75 -2.63 -16.87
CA CYS A 209 -5.60 -2.41 -16.02
C CYS A 209 -5.28 -3.66 -15.20
N ARG A 210 -4.00 -3.82 -14.86
CA ARG A 210 -3.48 -4.87 -13.99
C ARG A 210 -2.57 -4.25 -12.92
N ALA A 211 -2.81 -4.60 -11.66
CA ALA A 211 -1.93 -4.26 -10.55
C ALA A 211 -0.79 -5.28 -10.39
N HIS A 212 0.27 -4.90 -9.69
CA HIS A 212 1.38 -5.82 -9.36
C HIS A 212 0.94 -6.99 -8.45
N THR A 213 -0.18 -6.83 -7.73
CA THR A 213 -0.82 -7.90 -6.93
C THR A 213 -1.46 -8.99 -7.79
N GLY A 214 -1.57 -8.77 -9.10
CA GLY A 214 -2.30 -9.64 -10.01
C GLY A 214 -3.78 -9.31 -10.14
N ASP A 215 -4.29 -8.32 -9.39
CA ASP A 215 -5.65 -7.79 -9.59
C ASP A 215 -5.79 -7.24 -11.02
N VAL A 216 -6.93 -7.51 -11.65
CA VAL A 216 -7.30 -7.02 -12.97
C VAL A 216 -8.65 -6.33 -12.88
N GLU A 217 -8.78 -5.21 -13.56
CA GLU A 217 -10.05 -4.51 -13.74
C GLU A 217 -10.16 -4.07 -15.20
N SER A 218 -11.36 -4.11 -15.76
CA SER A 218 -11.58 -3.68 -17.15
C SER A 218 -12.94 -3.06 -17.34
N TRP A 219 -13.01 -2.11 -18.26
CA TRP A 219 -14.25 -1.47 -18.70
C TRP A 219 -14.35 -1.51 -20.21
N THR A 220 -15.56 -1.78 -20.69
CA THR A 220 -15.84 -1.90 -22.12
C THR A 220 -16.88 -0.88 -22.54
N GLU A 221 -16.51 -0.08 -23.53
CA GLU A 221 -17.37 0.87 -24.23
C GLU A 221 -17.72 0.28 -25.60
N LEU A 222 -18.97 0.47 -26.02
CA LEU A 222 -19.43 0.07 -27.35
C LEU A 222 -19.72 1.33 -28.18
N GLN A 223 -19.23 1.34 -29.41
CA GLN A 223 -19.43 2.43 -30.36
C GLN A 223 -20.16 1.93 -31.62
N ALA A 224 -21.37 2.45 -31.84
CA ALA A 224 -22.18 2.19 -33.03
C ALA A 224 -22.34 3.50 -33.83
N GLY A 225 -21.53 3.67 -34.88
CA GLY A 225 -21.46 4.94 -35.61
C GLY A 225 -21.00 6.10 -34.71
N SER A 226 -21.85 7.11 -34.53
CA SER A 226 -21.59 8.26 -33.63
C SER A 226 -22.12 8.07 -32.20
N GLN A 227 -22.82 6.97 -31.92
CA GLN A 227 -23.36 6.69 -30.59
C GLN A 227 -22.34 5.90 -29.77
N THR A 228 -22.08 6.37 -28.56
CA THR A 228 -21.24 5.71 -27.56
C THR A 228 -22.13 5.21 -26.43
N MET A 229 -21.96 3.94 -26.07
CA MET A 229 -22.66 3.29 -24.96
C MET A 229 -21.65 2.91 -23.88
N ASN A 230 -21.99 3.22 -22.63
CA ASN A 230 -21.16 2.98 -21.45
C ASN A 230 -19.74 3.58 -21.57
N PRO A 231 -19.60 4.91 -21.64
CA PRO A 231 -18.29 5.56 -21.75
C PRO A 231 -17.29 5.04 -20.73
N ILE A 232 -16.03 4.86 -21.14
CA ILE A 232 -14.99 4.31 -20.26
C ILE A 232 -14.72 5.25 -19.07
N ASP A 233 -14.91 4.74 -17.86
CA ASP A 233 -14.47 5.40 -16.62
C ASP A 233 -13.04 4.97 -16.26
N TYR A 234 -12.07 5.69 -16.82
CA TYR A 234 -10.63 5.46 -16.59
C TYR A 234 -10.26 5.50 -15.11
N ALA A 235 -10.79 6.48 -14.38
CA ALA A 235 -10.46 6.69 -12.97
C ALA A 235 -10.99 5.56 -12.09
N PHE A 236 -12.20 5.06 -12.38
CA PHE A 236 -12.74 3.89 -11.72
C PHE A 236 -11.87 2.66 -11.94
N VAL A 237 -11.50 2.34 -13.19
CA VAL A 237 -10.68 1.16 -13.51
C VAL A 237 -9.32 1.23 -12.81
N GLU A 238 -8.62 2.35 -12.91
CA GLU A 238 -7.30 2.55 -12.28
C GLU A 238 -7.37 2.52 -10.74
N THR A 239 -8.43 3.07 -10.15
CA THR A 239 -8.59 3.07 -8.68
C THR A 239 -8.96 1.67 -8.18
N ASN A 240 -9.90 1.00 -8.85
CA ASN A 240 -10.42 -0.27 -8.38
C ASN A 240 -9.42 -1.42 -8.55
N VAL A 241 -8.59 -1.39 -9.60
CA VAL A 241 -7.51 -2.38 -9.77
C VAL A 241 -6.46 -2.26 -8.66
N MET A 242 -6.23 -1.05 -8.14
CA MET A 242 -5.21 -0.77 -7.12
C MET A 242 -5.75 -0.89 -5.67
N ARG A 243 -6.99 -1.31 -5.47
CA ARG A 243 -7.68 -1.34 -4.16
C ARG A 243 -6.93 -2.11 -3.06
N ASN A 244 -6.11 -3.10 -3.42
CA ASN A 244 -5.37 -3.95 -2.48
C ASN A 244 -3.91 -3.51 -2.27
N THR A 245 -3.52 -2.36 -2.82
CA THR A 245 -2.17 -1.78 -2.75
C THR A 245 -2.15 -0.58 -1.80
N VAL A 246 -0.95 -0.04 -1.53
CA VAL A 246 -0.76 1.20 -0.75
C VAL A 246 -1.21 2.46 -1.50
N ARG A 247 -1.28 2.41 -2.84
CA ARG A 247 -1.47 3.59 -3.71
C ARG A 247 -2.74 4.39 -3.38
N PRO A 248 -3.94 3.79 -3.24
CA PRO A 248 -5.17 4.55 -2.99
C PRO A 248 -5.09 5.35 -1.68
N SER A 249 -4.43 4.78 -0.67
CA SER A 249 -4.23 5.42 0.62
C SER A 249 -3.27 6.59 0.52
N VAL A 250 -2.15 6.44 -0.21
CA VAL A 250 -1.22 7.55 -0.45
C VAL A 250 -1.88 8.66 -1.26
N LEU A 251 -2.66 8.34 -2.31
CA LEU A 251 -3.39 9.33 -3.11
C LEU A 251 -4.31 10.20 -2.25
N ARG A 252 -4.98 9.59 -1.27
CA ARG A 252 -5.92 10.26 -0.36
C ARG A 252 -5.21 11.18 0.62
N GLU A 253 -4.10 10.74 1.18
CA GLU A 253 -3.46 11.39 2.34
C GLU A 253 -2.33 12.35 1.97
N LEU A 254 -1.65 12.15 0.83
CA LEU A 254 -0.56 13.02 0.37
C LEU A 254 -0.98 14.51 0.27
N PRO A 255 -2.17 14.87 -0.28
CA PRO A 255 -2.61 16.26 -0.29
C PRO A 255 -2.75 16.86 1.12
N ARG A 256 -3.18 16.06 2.11
CA ARG A 256 -3.31 16.49 3.50
C ARG A 256 -1.95 16.75 4.14
N LEU A 257 -0.97 15.88 3.90
CA LEU A 257 0.41 16.09 4.35
C LEU A 257 1.02 17.37 3.77
N LYS A 258 0.83 17.61 2.46
CA LYS A 258 1.27 18.85 1.81
C LYS A 258 0.60 20.08 2.40
N GLN A 259 -0.69 20.00 2.73
CA GLN A 259 -1.40 21.09 3.40
C GLN A 259 -0.86 21.34 4.81
N ILE A 260 -0.59 20.29 5.60
CA ILE A 260 0.03 20.41 6.92
C ILE A 260 1.39 21.10 6.78
N ARG A 261 2.22 20.67 5.84
CA ARG A 261 3.55 21.23 5.58
C ARG A 261 3.51 22.71 5.18
N ALA A 262 2.52 23.11 4.39
CA ALA A 262 2.35 24.50 3.97
C ALA A 262 1.94 25.44 5.12
N ASN A 263 1.39 24.89 6.20
CA ASN A 263 0.94 25.64 7.39
C ASN A 263 1.94 25.57 8.57
N ALA A 264 3.00 24.78 8.43
CA ALA A 264 4.08 24.59 9.42
C ALA A 264 5.10 25.73 9.33
#